data_AF-A0A4W5QQ60-F1
#
_entry.id   AF-A0A4W5QQ60-F1
#
_cell.length_a   1.000
_cell.length_b   1.000
_cell.length_c   1.000
_cell.angle_alpha   90.00
_cell.angle_beta   90.00
_cell.angle_gamma   90.00
#
_symmetry.space_group_name_H-M   'P 1'
#
loop_
_entity.id
_entity.type
_entity.pdbx_description
1 polymer ?
#
loop_
_entity_poly.entity_id
_entity_poly.type
_entity_poly.pdbx_seq_one_letter_code
_entity_poly.pdbx_strand_id
1 'polypeptide(L)'
;MNEPHPIRQLPAEAKVFLQVDQSWKEIMRRTDDRPNALRAATAPGVLEMLQAGNVHLEKIQKCLEDYFESKRTVFARFYFLSNEELLDVLSQSKNPNAIQPHLVKCFSNIRHLDIQEHA
;
A
#
# COMPACT_ATOMS: atom_id res chain seq x y z
N MET A 1 13.08 -5.59 -7.94
CA MET A 1 12.23 -4.78 -7.05
C MET A 1 10.79 -5.19 -7.31
N ASN A 2 10.28 -6.14 -6.53
CA ASN A 2 8.91 -6.61 -6.70
C ASN A 2 7.99 -5.63 -6.01
N GLU A 3 7.22 -4.86 -6.77
CA GLU A 3 6.14 -4.06 -6.20
C GLU A 3 5.13 -4.97 -5.49
N PRO A 4 4.57 -4.55 -4.35
CA PRO A 4 3.58 -5.32 -3.63
C PRO A 4 2.41 -5.67 -4.56
N HIS A 5 2.05 -6.95 -4.64
CA HIS A 5 1.00 -7.51 -5.49
C HIS A 5 -0.37 -6.77 -5.50
N PRO A 6 -0.80 -6.05 -4.45
CA PRO A 6 -2.00 -5.20 -4.47
C PRO A 6 -1.93 -4.08 -5.52
N ILE A 7 -0.74 -3.56 -5.82
CA ILE A 7 -0.50 -2.59 -6.89
C ILE A 7 -0.83 -3.20 -8.27
N ARG A 8 -0.69 -4.52 -8.44
CA ARG A 8 -1.14 -5.24 -9.66
C ARG A 8 -2.66 -5.39 -9.73
N GLN A 9 -3.35 -5.38 -8.59
CA GLN A 9 -4.80 -5.53 -8.51
C GLN A 9 -5.51 -4.18 -8.72
N LEU A 10 -4.81 -3.07 -8.48
CA LEU A 10 -5.27 -1.69 -8.67
C LEU A 10 -4.33 -0.94 -9.64
N PRO A 11 -4.27 -1.34 -10.93
CA PRO A 11 -3.26 -0.86 -11.88
C PRO A 11 -3.44 0.63 -12.25
N ALA A 12 -4.65 1.17 -12.13
CA ALA A 12 -4.90 2.58 -12.39
C ALA A 12 -4.35 3.44 -11.24
N GLU A 13 -4.65 3.06 -10.01
CA GLU A 13 -4.20 3.69 -8.77
C GLU A 13 -2.68 3.61 -8.63
N ALA A 14 -2.10 2.45 -8.98
CA ALA A 14 -0.66 2.24 -9.08
C ALA A 14 0.02 3.29 -9.97
N LYS A 15 -0.52 3.52 -11.17
CA LYS A 15 0.01 4.49 -12.12
C LYS A 15 -0.06 5.91 -11.56
N VAL A 16 -1.17 6.27 -10.90
CA VAL A 16 -1.33 7.58 -10.26
C VAL A 16 -0.35 7.74 -9.09
N PHE A 17 -0.19 6.70 -8.26
CA PHE A 17 0.78 6.70 -7.16
C PHE A 17 2.20 6.96 -7.67
N LEU A 18 2.62 6.27 -8.73
CA LEU A 18 3.93 6.49 -9.34
C LEU A 18 4.12 7.92 -9.84
N GLN A 19 3.09 8.59 -10.35
CA GLN A 19 3.17 10.00 -10.74
C GLN A 19 3.34 10.93 -9.54
N VAL A 20 2.64 10.65 -8.44
CA VAL A 20 2.78 11.40 -7.18
C VAL A 20 4.18 11.19 -6.58
N ASP A 21 4.66 9.94 -6.53
CA ASP A 21 5.98 9.58 -6.04
C ASP A 21 7.10 10.27 -6.84
N GLN A 22 7.00 10.31 -8.17
CA GLN A 22 7.98 11.02 -9.00
C GLN A 22 7.97 12.53 -8.73
N SER A 23 6.79 13.12 -8.58
CA SER A 23 6.65 14.55 -8.25
C SER A 23 7.26 14.88 -6.88
N TRP A 24 7.00 14.02 -5.89
CA TRP A 24 7.57 14.13 -4.55
C TRP A 24 9.10 14.00 -4.57
N LYS A 25 9.64 13.01 -5.28
CA LYS A 25 11.09 12.81 -5.42
C LYS A 25 11.78 14.01 -6.05
N GLU A 26 11.17 14.64 -7.06
CA GLU A 26 11.74 15.84 -7.67
C GLU A 26 11.75 17.03 -6.70
N ILE A 27 10.69 17.22 -5.89
CA ILE A 27 10.67 18.25 -4.83
C ILE A 27 11.78 17.98 -3.81
N MET A 28 11.90 16.73 -3.36
CA MET A 28 12.93 16.33 -2.39
C MET A 28 14.34 16.51 -2.94
N ARG A 29 14.59 16.13 -4.19
CA ARG A 29 15.87 16.34 -4.88
C ARG A 29 16.26 17.81 -4.94
N ARG A 30 15.34 18.69 -5.33
CA ARG A 30 15.59 20.15 -5.37
C ARG A 30 15.86 20.74 -3.97
N THR A 31 15.19 20.19 -2.96
CA THR A 31 15.37 20.59 -1.57
C THR A 31 16.75 20.18 -1.04
N ASP A 32 17.20 18.98 -1.40
CA ASP A 32 18.54 18.47 -1.05
C ASP A 32 19.66 19.24 -1.77
N ASP A 33 19.48 19.54 -3.07
CA ASP A 33 20.43 20.32 -3.87
C ASP A 33 20.70 21.72 -3.27
N ARG A 34 19.71 22.30 -2.56
CA ARG A 34 19.79 23.64 -1.94
C ARG A 34 19.03 23.66 -0.61
N PRO A 35 19.67 23.22 0.50
CA PRO A 35 19.00 23.00 1.79
C PRO A 35 18.72 24.32 2.52
N ASN A 36 17.71 25.03 2.04
CA ASN A 36 17.14 26.21 2.69
C ASN A 36 15.62 26.07 2.72
N ALA A 37 15.07 25.85 3.92
CA ALA A 37 13.66 25.53 4.11
C ALA A 37 12.71 26.58 3.52
N LEU A 38 12.99 27.86 3.73
CA LEU A 38 12.16 28.95 3.21
C LEU A 38 12.14 28.94 1.68
N ARG A 39 13.31 28.88 1.04
CA ARG A 39 13.42 28.89 -0.43
C ARG A 39 12.82 27.64 -1.07
N ALA A 40 12.97 26.48 -0.46
CA ALA A 40 12.39 25.23 -0.95
C ALA A 40 10.86 25.25 -0.84
N ALA A 41 10.32 25.69 0.30
CA ALA A 41 8.89 25.75 0.55
C ALA A 41 8.17 26.83 -0.29
N THR A 42 8.83 27.94 -0.60
CA THR A 42 8.25 29.03 -1.41
C THR A 42 8.61 28.93 -2.90
N ALA A 43 9.20 27.82 -3.34
CA ALA A 43 9.52 27.64 -4.74
C ALA A 43 8.22 27.56 -5.58
N PRO A 44 8.16 28.21 -6.76
CA PRO A 44 6.96 28.22 -7.59
C PRO A 44 6.47 26.80 -7.92
N GLY A 45 5.18 26.55 -7.77
CA GLY A 45 4.55 25.28 -8.11
C GLY A 45 4.61 24.20 -7.01
N VAL A 46 5.41 24.38 -5.95
CA VAL A 46 5.55 23.36 -4.89
C VAL A 46 4.24 23.15 -4.15
N LEU A 47 3.55 24.23 -3.77
CA LEU A 47 2.28 24.12 -3.05
C LEU A 47 1.23 23.39 -3.88
N GLU A 48 1.10 23.75 -5.15
CA GLU A 48 0.13 23.18 -6.08
C GLU A 48 0.43 21.69 -6.33
N MET A 49 1.70 21.33 -6.50
CA MET A 49 2.13 19.94 -6.66
C MET A 49 1.82 19.10 -5.41
N LEU A 50 2.08 19.64 -4.21
CA LEU A 50 1.79 18.94 -2.95
C LEU A 50 0.29 18.79 -2.72
N GLN A 51 -0.51 19.84 -2.99
CA GLN A 51 -1.97 19.78 -2.88
C GLN A 51 -2.56 18.77 -3.87
N ALA A 52 -2.11 18.77 -5.13
CA ALA A 52 -2.53 17.79 -6.12
C ALA A 52 -2.13 16.37 -5.71
N GLY A 53 -0.92 16.19 -5.17
CA GLY A 53 -0.45 14.93 -4.61
C GLY A 53 -1.37 14.41 -3.50
N ASN A 54 -1.72 15.27 -2.54
CA ASN A 54 -2.63 14.90 -1.44
C ASN A 54 -3.99 14.43 -1.95
N VAL A 55 -4.61 15.17 -2.90
CA VAL A 55 -5.90 14.78 -3.50
C VAL A 55 -5.82 13.41 -4.18
N HIS A 56 -4.71 13.11 -4.84
CA HIS A 56 -4.50 11.81 -5.48
C HIS A 56 -4.31 10.69 -4.43
N LEU A 57 -3.52 10.94 -3.38
CA LEU A 57 -3.29 9.99 -2.30
C LEU A 57 -4.57 9.65 -1.54
N GLU A 58 -5.42 10.65 -1.25
CA GLU A 58 -6.73 10.43 -0.63
C GLU A 58 -7.63 9.50 -1.47
N LYS A 59 -7.64 9.69 -2.79
CA LYS A 59 -8.39 8.81 -3.70
C LYS A 59 -7.84 7.39 -3.70
N ILE A 60 -6.52 7.24 -3.77
CA ILE A 60 -5.85 5.93 -3.74
C ILE A 60 -6.17 5.21 -2.42
N GLN A 61 -6.09 5.93 -1.30
CA GLN A 61 -6.40 5.38 0.02
C GLN A 61 -7.85 4.87 0.08
N LYS A 62 -8.81 5.67 -0.40
CA LYS A 62 -10.21 5.25 -0.46
C LYS A 62 -10.41 3.99 -1.32
N CYS A 63 -9.79 3.95 -2.50
CA CYS A 63 -9.88 2.76 -3.37
C CYS A 63 -9.28 1.51 -2.73
N LEU A 64 -8.19 1.66 -1.96
CA LEU A 64 -7.60 0.56 -1.19
C LEU A 64 -8.53 0.07 -0.08
N GLU A 65 -9.18 0.99 0.64
CA GLU A 65 -10.17 0.66 1.68
C GLU A 65 -11.38 -0.10 1.09
N ASP A 66 -11.94 0.39 -0.02
CA ASP A 66 -13.04 -0.27 -0.73
C ASP A 66 -12.62 -1.66 -1.22
N TYR A 67 -11.39 -1.79 -1.73
CA TYR A 67 -10.83 -3.07 -2.16
C TYR A 67 -10.72 -4.06 -0.98
N PHE A 68 -10.19 -3.63 0.16
CA PHE A 68 -10.09 -4.48 1.35
C PHE A 68 -11.46 -4.92 1.85
N GLU A 69 -12.44 -4.03 1.88
CA GLU A 69 -13.80 -4.36 2.29
C GLU A 69 -14.44 -5.40 1.36
N SER A 70 -14.19 -5.31 0.05
CA SER A 70 -14.61 -6.33 -0.91
C SER A 70 -14.01 -7.71 -0.59
N LYS A 71 -12.75 -7.78 -0.12
CA LYS A 71 -12.10 -9.04 0.26
C LYS A 71 -12.62 -9.58 1.59
N ARG A 72 -12.92 -8.70 2.55
CA ARG A 72 -13.55 -9.08 3.83
C ARG A 72 -14.97 -9.64 3.64
N THR A 73 -15.71 -9.09 2.70
CA THR A 73 -17.05 -9.58 2.35
C THR A 73 -17.00 -11.02 1.80
N VAL A 74 -15.98 -11.35 1.01
CA VAL A 74 -15.79 -12.71 0.46
C VAL A 74 -15.31 -13.69 1.54
N PHE A 75 -14.47 -13.25 2.47
CA PHE A 75 -13.96 -14.09 3.55
C PHE A 75 -13.97 -13.34 4.89
N ALA A 76 -15.05 -13.54 5.64
CA ALA A 76 -15.33 -12.79 6.88
C ALA A 76 -14.25 -12.89 7.96
N ARG A 77 -13.35 -13.89 7.93
CA ARG A 77 -12.23 -13.95 8.88
C ARG A 77 -11.21 -12.83 8.68
N PHE A 78 -11.17 -12.19 7.50
CA PHE A 78 -10.33 -11.02 7.27
C PHE A 78 -10.78 -9.77 8.05
N TYR A 79 -11.97 -9.76 8.67
CA TYR A 79 -12.34 -8.71 9.63
C TYR A 79 -11.47 -8.74 10.90
N PHE A 80 -10.80 -9.86 11.21
CA PHE A 80 -9.86 -9.95 12.34
C PHE A 80 -8.45 -9.40 12.01
N LEU A 81 -8.23 -8.97 10.76
CA LEU A 81 -6.97 -8.39 10.30
C LEU A 81 -7.11 -6.88 10.12
N SER A 82 -6.07 -6.14 10.53
CA SER A 82 -5.92 -4.74 10.15
C SER A 82 -5.74 -4.59 8.63
N ASN A 83 -5.90 -3.37 8.10
CA ASN A 83 -5.71 -3.11 6.67
C ASN A 83 -4.28 -3.44 6.21
N GLU A 84 -3.26 -3.15 7.03
CA GLU A 84 -1.86 -3.47 6.74
C GLU A 84 -1.64 -4.98 6.67
N GLU A 85 -2.17 -5.74 7.64
CA GLU A 85 -2.06 -7.19 7.64
C GLU A 85 -2.81 -7.84 6.48
N LEU A 86 -3.97 -7.30 6.13
CA LEU A 86 -4.72 -7.78 4.97
C LEU A 86 -3.98 -7.47 3.67
N LEU A 87 -3.36 -6.29 3.55
CA LEU A 87 -2.48 -5.97 2.43
C LEU A 87 -1.33 -6.97 2.32
N ASP A 88 -0.67 -7.29 3.43
CA ASP A 88 0.42 -8.27 3.48
C ASP A 88 -0.03 -9.66 3.02
N VAL A 89 -1.16 -10.17 3.56
CA VAL A 89 -1.75 -11.45 3.14
C VAL A 89 -2.07 -11.48 1.65
N LEU A 90 -2.66 -10.41 1.12
CA LEU A 90 -3.01 -10.31 -0.31
C LEU A 90 -1.75 -10.21 -1.17
N SER A 91 -0.71 -9.53 -0.68
CA SER A 91 0.55 -9.35 -1.38
C SER A 91 1.38 -10.63 -1.47
N GLN A 92 1.27 -11.49 -0.46
CA GLN A 92 1.98 -12.76 -0.35
C GLN A 92 1.04 -13.97 -0.54
N SER A 93 -0.10 -13.78 -1.20
CA SER A 93 -1.12 -14.83 -1.41
C SER A 93 -0.60 -16.12 -2.07
N LYS A 94 0.55 -16.06 -2.76
CA LYS A 94 1.21 -17.21 -3.37
C LYS A 94 2.29 -17.87 -2.50
N ASN A 95 2.63 -17.29 -1.34
CA ASN A 95 3.61 -17.80 -0.39
C ASN A 95 2.88 -18.22 0.90
N PRO A 96 2.50 -19.50 1.04
CA PRO A 96 1.70 -19.95 2.18
C PRO A 96 2.41 -19.75 3.53
N ASN A 97 3.74 -19.86 3.56
CA ASN A 97 4.55 -19.65 4.75
C ASN A 97 4.47 -18.20 5.27
N ALA A 98 4.35 -17.23 4.37
CA ALA A 98 4.21 -15.83 4.74
C ALA A 98 2.83 -15.48 5.30
N ILE A 99 1.80 -16.28 4.99
CA ILE A 99 0.43 -16.05 5.43
C ILE A 99 0.21 -16.60 6.86
N GLN A 100 1.00 -17.60 7.27
CA GLN A 100 0.89 -18.28 8.57
C GLN A 100 0.75 -17.35 9.79
N PRO A 101 1.56 -16.28 9.95
CA PRO A 101 1.47 -15.39 11.11
C PRO A 101 0.10 -14.71 11.24
N HIS A 102 -0.56 -14.45 10.10
CA HIS A 102 -1.86 -13.78 10.07
C HIS A 102 -3.03 -14.75 10.34
N LEU A 103 -2.86 -16.05 10.05
CA LEU A 103 -3.91 -17.05 10.24
C LEU A 103 -4.30 -17.24 11.71
N VAL A 104 -3.36 -17.06 12.64
CA VAL A 104 -3.61 -17.16 14.08
C VAL A 104 -4.66 -16.14 14.53
N LYS A 105 -4.71 -14.96 13.89
CA LYS A 105 -5.74 -13.94 14.17
C LYS A 105 -7.09 -14.30 13.53
N CYS A 106 -7.07 -14.93 12.36
CA CYS A 106 -8.28 -15.39 11.68
C CYS A 106 -8.96 -16.57 12.40
N PHE A 107 -8.20 -17.41 13.11
CA PHE A 107 -8.67 -18.66 13.71
C PHE A 107 -8.14 -18.86 15.14
N SER A 108 -9.00 -18.72 16.14
CA SER A 108 -8.64 -18.79 17.56
C SER A 108 -7.99 -20.13 17.99
N ASN A 109 -8.29 -21.22 17.30
CA ASN A 109 -7.86 -22.58 17.67
C ASN A 109 -6.85 -23.17 16.67
N ILE A 110 -6.34 -22.36 15.74
CA ILE A 110 -5.32 -22.79 14.77
C ILE A 110 -4.08 -21.96 14.99
N ARG A 111 -3.02 -22.61 15.49
CA ARG A 111 -1.72 -21.96 15.71
C ARG A 111 -0.78 -22.10 14.51
N HIS A 112 -0.91 -23.19 13.77
CA HIS A 112 -0.04 -23.51 12.64
C HIS A 112 -0.75 -24.50 11.71
N LEU A 113 -0.53 -24.35 10.41
CA LEU A 113 -0.93 -25.33 9.39
C LEU A 113 0.31 -26.01 8.84
N ASP A 114 0.33 -27.33 8.74
CA ASP A 114 1.41 -28.00 8.00
C ASP A 114 1.08 -27.94 6.49
N ILE A 115 1.97 -27.37 5.70
CA ILE A 115 1.75 -27.09 4.29
C ILE A 115 2.66 -27.99 3.48
N GLN A 116 2.09 -29.06 2.93
CA GLN A 116 2.82 -29.98 2.08
C GLN A 116 2.94 -29.39 0.67
N GLU A 117 4.17 -29.15 0.22
CA GLU A 117 4.43 -28.86 -1.19
C GLU A 117 4.35 -30.17 -1.99
N HIS A 118 3.31 -30.29 -2.81
CA HIS A 118 3.31 -31.32 -3.85
C HIS A 118 4.26 -30.87 -4.96
N ALA A 119 5.37 -31.60 -5.11
CA ALA A 119 6.35 -31.46 -6.17
C ALA A 119 5.77 -31.84 -7.55
#